data_AF-A0A2E2N5E3-F1
#
_entry.id   AF-A0A2E2N5E3-F1
#
_cell.length_a   1.000
_cell.length_b   1.000
_cell.length_c   1.000
_cell.angle_alpha   90.00
_cell.angle_beta   90.00
_cell.angle_gamma   90.00
#
_symmetry.space_group_name_H-M   'P 1'
#
loop_
_entity.id
_entity.type
_entity.pdbx_description
1 polymer ?
#
loop_
_entity_poly.entity_id
_entity_poly.type
_entity_poly.pdbx_seq_one_letter_code
_entity_poly.pdbx_strand_id
1 'polypeptide(L)'
;MFIRTSSIGALALLTVAVSGQSDPANFEFVVNLQGEDRTISGSVGSDTQVNVFQFGLVESTTGSPFLIGDTDGSDENIEINVLGGAIGNNAIASGNVTINLLEGVIRRALTLQLGASLNVEGGTVEQELTATDGSEVVIAGGAVGPLFSGENSDIAISGGSLGADASITGGSLIISGGETFERLIVENATVEFTGGSIGNNAAVINSSLLIASPAFVGPGLDVGEGTAAVMTGGDLGEAPSVRSGGSLEMQDGTIADNASIFGELVVSGGAVGSNTRVFSGGVARVSGGTVADGLRLRRGGGTLELLGGELGETIAERDGVVTIEGGSITDLTLQSATATQSGGEVGVYSVDAGSTFNLVGSEFSIGGTPIDGPGNSPIEVSERDVELTGVLDDGSNISISLASTAVDGADFVASSATLTVTIPAGGCNAADLAAPFGDLDVADVVAFLSGFGAGDLAIDFAAPFGTLDIADVVEFLRLFGQGCPA
;
A
#
# COMPACT_ATOMS: atom_id res chain seq x y z
N MET A 1 8.89 6.62 15.71
CA MET A 1 9.52 7.15 14.47
C MET A 1 8.36 7.56 13.58
N PHE A 2 7.98 8.84 13.60
CA PHE A 2 6.81 9.32 12.87
C PHE A 2 7.09 9.18 11.37
N ILE A 3 6.42 8.23 10.72
CA ILE A 3 6.32 8.16 9.27
C ILE A 3 5.68 9.48 8.86
N ARG A 4 6.47 10.33 8.20
CA ARG A 4 5.92 11.52 7.55
C ARG A 4 4.95 10.96 6.53
N THR A 5 3.65 11.18 6.73
CA THR A 5 2.69 11.15 5.64
C THR A 5 3.19 12.19 4.65
N SER A 6 3.97 11.73 3.67
CA SER A 6 4.32 12.52 2.52
C SER A 6 2.99 12.88 1.92
N SER A 7 2.58 14.13 2.10
CA SER A 7 1.43 14.69 1.40
C SER A 7 1.59 14.29 -0.05
N ILE A 8 0.73 13.38 -0.51
CA ILE A 8 0.59 13.05 -1.92
C ILE A 8 0.15 14.38 -2.52
N GLY A 9 1.12 15.16 -2.98
CA GLY A 9 0.90 16.50 -3.51
C GLY A 9 -0.11 16.33 -4.62
N ALA A 10 -1.14 17.18 -4.64
CA ALA A 10 -2.22 17.16 -5.62
C ALA A 10 -1.64 16.87 -7.02
N LEU A 11 -1.74 15.60 -7.42
CA LEU A 11 -1.15 15.09 -8.64
C LEU A 11 -2.10 15.57 -9.73
N ALA A 12 -1.63 16.45 -10.60
CA ALA A 12 -2.42 16.88 -11.73
C ALA A 12 -2.70 15.64 -12.57
N LEU A 13 -3.97 15.23 -12.68
CA LEU A 13 -4.38 14.25 -13.68
C LEU A 13 -3.85 14.76 -15.02
N LEU A 14 -2.83 14.09 -15.54
CA LEU A 14 -2.38 14.29 -16.90
C LEU A 14 -3.46 13.66 -17.77
N THR A 15 -4.54 14.40 -18.03
CA THR A 15 -5.44 14.06 -19.13
C THR A 15 -4.67 14.32 -20.41
N VAL A 16 -3.88 13.34 -20.84
CA VAL A 16 -3.25 13.37 -22.15
C VAL A 16 -4.36 13.16 -23.16
N ALA A 17 -4.78 14.25 -23.79
CA ALA A 17 -5.69 14.16 -24.91
C ALA A 17 -4.94 13.41 -26.01
N VAL A 18 -5.44 12.25 -26.41
CA VAL A 18 -4.94 11.59 -27.61
C VAL A 18 -5.26 12.51 -28.78
N SER A 19 -4.24 13.15 -29.32
CA SER A 19 -4.40 14.01 -30.48
C SER A 19 -4.49 13.12 -31.72
N GLY A 20 -5.66 13.09 -32.35
CA GLY A 20 -5.76 12.62 -33.73
C GLY A 20 -4.87 13.46 -34.66
N GLN A 21 -4.72 13.02 -35.91
CA GLN A 21 -3.92 13.69 -36.94
C GLN A 21 -4.10 15.22 -36.93
N SER A 22 -2.97 15.96 -36.87
CA SER A 22 -2.96 17.42 -36.95
C SER A 22 -3.35 17.91 -38.34
N ASP A 23 -3.84 19.16 -38.43
CA ASP A 23 -4.16 19.80 -39.71
C ASP A 23 -2.91 19.83 -40.63
N PRO A 24 -2.95 19.17 -41.81
CA PRO A 24 -1.81 19.14 -42.73
C PRO A 24 -1.34 20.52 -43.18
N ALA A 25 -2.18 21.56 -43.06
CA ALA A 25 -1.81 22.94 -43.38
C ALA A 25 -0.74 23.54 -42.44
N ASN A 26 -0.45 22.89 -41.30
CA ASN A 26 0.59 23.30 -40.36
C ASN A 26 1.99 22.80 -40.74
N PHE A 27 2.14 22.07 -41.85
CA PHE A 27 3.40 21.47 -42.29
C PHE A 27 3.81 22.02 -43.66
N GLU A 28 5.12 22.23 -43.87
CA GLU A 28 5.66 22.61 -45.18
C GLU A 28 5.58 21.42 -46.15
N PHE A 29 5.87 20.22 -45.65
CA PHE A 29 5.87 19.00 -46.43
C PHE A 29 4.79 18.03 -45.93
N VAL A 30 3.97 17.53 -46.85
CA VAL A 30 2.98 16.48 -46.56
C VAL A 30 3.20 15.33 -47.52
N VAL A 31 3.58 14.17 -47.00
CA VAL A 31 3.87 12.97 -47.78
C VAL A 31 2.81 11.91 -47.51
N ASN A 32 2.13 11.44 -48.56
CA ASN A 32 1.11 10.39 -48.44
C ASN A 32 1.62 9.09 -49.09
N LEU A 33 1.90 8.07 -48.29
CA LEU A 33 2.39 6.77 -48.75
C LEU A 33 1.21 5.85 -49.08
N GLN A 34 0.81 5.87 -50.35
CA GLN A 34 -0.26 5.04 -50.90
C GLN A 34 0.01 4.72 -52.38
N GLY A 35 -0.57 3.63 -52.90
CA GLY A 35 -0.49 3.31 -54.33
C GLY A 35 0.87 2.78 -54.78
N GLU A 36 1.55 3.49 -55.69
CA GLU A 36 2.87 3.12 -56.23
C GLU A 36 4.02 3.68 -55.36
N ASP A 37 3.81 4.80 -54.67
CA ASP A 37 4.77 5.44 -53.76
C ASP A 37 4.65 4.84 -52.36
N ARG A 38 5.17 3.62 -52.21
CA ARG A 38 4.99 2.83 -50.98
C ARG A 38 6.07 3.05 -49.93
N THR A 39 7.16 3.74 -50.25
CA THR A 39 8.33 3.73 -49.37
C THR A 39 9.05 5.07 -49.30
N ILE A 40 9.26 5.56 -48.08
CA ILE A 40 10.29 6.56 -47.79
C ILE A 40 11.51 5.80 -47.33
N SER A 41 12.63 5.97 -48.04
CA SER A 41 13.95 5.48 -47.63
C SER A 41 14.82 6.70 -47.31
N GLY A 42 15.30 6.82 -46.07
CA GLY A 42 16.10 7.97 -45.64
C GLY A 42 15.73 8.43 -44.23
N SER A 43 15.58 9.75 -44.07
CA SER A 43 15.08 10.38 -42.85
C SER A 43 13.89 11.29 -43.16
N VAL A 44 13.13 11.62 -42.12
CA VAL A 44 12.10 12.68 -42.14
C VAL A 44 12.66 13.86 -41.34
N GLY A 45 12.70 15.06 -41.93
CA GLY A 45 13.18 16.27 -41.27
C GLY A 45 12.03 17.21 -40.85
N SER A 46 12.38 18.39 -40.34
CA SER A 46 11.44 19.40 -39.82
C SER A 46 10.23 19.71 -40.71
N ASP A 47 9.16 20.20 -40.10
CA ASP A 47 7.94 20.70 -40.75
C ASP A 47 7.34 19.69 -41.76
N THR A 48 7.40 18.40 -41.42
CA THR A 48 6.95 17.31 -42.29
C THR A 48 5.88 16.45 -41.62
N GLN A 49 4.76 16.26 -42.30
CA GLN A 49 3.77 15.24 -41.98
C GLN A 49 3.88 14.05 -42.96
N VAL A 50 3.90 12.83 -42.44
CA VAL A 50 3.89 11.58 -43.23
C VAL A 50 2.65 10.76 -42.89
N ASN A 51 1.82 10.46 -43.88
CA ASN A 51 0.65 9.60 -43.74
C ASN A 51 0.92 8.24 -44.38
N VAL A 52 0.96 7.19 -43.57
CA VAL A 52 1.31 5.82 -43.95
C VAL A 52 0.05 4.97 -44.07
N PHE A 53 -0.57 4.96 -45.25
CA PHE A 53 -1.78 4.18 -45.52
C PHE A 53 -1.48 2.70 -45.74
N GLN A 54 -2.52 1.90 -45.95
CA GLN A 54 -2.40 0.46 -46.24
C GLN A 54 -1.34 0.18 -47.33
N PHE A 55 -0.42 -0.75 -47.02
CA PHE A 55 0.76 -1.11 -47.82
C PHE A 55 1.86 -0.05 -47.95
N GLY A 56 1.68 1.15 -47.38
CA GLY A 56 2.76 2.11 -47.16
C GLY A 56 3.75 1.58 -46.12
N LEU A 57 5.02 1.92 -46.29
CA LEU A 57 6.14 1.42 -45.50
C LEU A 57 7.17 2.52 -45.29
N VAL A 58 7.43 2.88 -44.04
CA VAL A 58 8.54 3.77 -43.68
C VAL A 58 9.70 2.90 -43.21
N GLU A 59 10.75 2.72 -44.00
CA GLU A 59 11.86 1.85 -43.60
C GLU A 59 13.21 2.28 -44.19
N SER A 60 14.28 1.89 -43.49
CA SER A 60 15.63 2.01 -44.01
C SER A 60 15.95 0.85 -44.95
N THR A 61 16.54 1.16 -46.10
CA THR A 61 16.97 0.17 -47.10
C THR A 61 18.43 -0.27 -46.91
N THR A 62 19.17 0.39 -46.01
CA THR A 62 20.63 0.21 -45.85
C THR A 62 21.00 -0.60 -44.61
N GLY A 63 20.02 -1.03 -43.82
CA GLY A 63 20.23 -1.71 -42.53
C GLY A 63 20.62 -0.77 -41.38
N SER A 64 20.85 0.52 -41.65
CA SER A 64 20.95 1.55 -40.61
C SER A 64 19.55 1.90 -40.05
N PRO A 65 19.45 2.50 -38.86
CA PRO A 65 18.18 2.98 -38.34
C PRO A 65 17.50 3.98 -39.30
N PHE A 66 16.16 3.95 -39.37
CA PHE A 66 15.38 4.99 -40.05
C PHE A 66 15.17 6.16 -39.09
N LEU A 67 15.62 7.37 -39.46
CA LEU A 67 15.56 8.53 -38.58
C LEU A 67 14.31 9.38 -38.85
N ILE A 68 13.57 9.67 -37.79
CA ILE A 68 12.44 10.59 -37.78
C ILE A 68 12.88 11.77 -36.90
N GLY A 69 13.32 12.84 -37.54
CA GLY A 69 14.08 13.91 -36.92
C GLY A 69 15.56 13.58 -36.72
N ASP A 70 16.38 14.62 -36.68
CA ASP A 70 17.79 14.55 -36.33
C ASP A 70 17.99 14.11 -34.86
N THR A 71 19.02 13.29 -34.63
CA THR A 71 19.28 12.66 -33.32
C THR A 71 19.67 13.63 -32.21
N ASP A 72 19.99 14.89 -32.55
CA ASP A 72 20.24 15.96 -31.58
C ASP A 72 18.98 16.73 -31.18
N GLY A 73 17.82 16.35 -31.74
CA GLY A 73 16.53 16.99 -31.50
C GLY A 73 16.38 18.36 -32.14
N SER A 74 17.27 18.73 -33.08
CA SER A 74 17.20 20.02 -33.78
C SER A 74 16.06 20.12 -34.80
N ASP A 75 15.55 18.96 -35.25
CA ASP A 75 14.34 18.90 -36.06
C ASP A 75 13.08 19.08 -35.21
N GLU A 76 12.15 19.89 -35.71
CA GLU A 76 10.90 20.23 -35.01
C GLU A 76 9.68 20.02 -35.93
N ASN A 77 8.50 19.87 -35.31
CA ASN A 77 7.21 19.83 -36.01
C ASN A 77 7.13 18.69 -37.04
N ILE A 78 7.43 17.47 -36.59
CA ILE A 78 7.33 16.25 -37.40
C ILE A 78 6.17 15.40 -36.92
N GLU A 79 5.32 14.95 -37.82
CA GLU A 79 4.21 14.05 -37.49
C GLU A 79 4.19 12.84 -38.44
N ILE A 80 4.07 11.62 -37.88
CA ILE A 80 3.84 10.40 -38.66
C ILE A 80 2.52 9.77 -38.25
N ASN A 81 1.58 9.66 -39.19
CA ASN A 81 0.28 9.02 -39.00
C ASN A 81 0.29 7.64 -39.67
N VAL A 82 0.24 6.57 -38.88
CA VAL A 82 0.13 5.18 -39.38
C VAL A 82 -1.35 4.79 -39.45
N LEU A 83 -1.85 4.68 -40.68
CA LEU A 83 -3.26 4.53 -41.04
C LEU A 83 -3.49 3.16 -41.73
N GLY A 84 -2.84 2.11 -41.23
CA GLY A 84 -2.92 0.74 -41.79
C GLY A 84 -1.68 0.28 -42.56
N GLY A 85 -0.69 1.15 -42.73
CA GLY A 85 0.63 0.80 -43.25
C GLY A 85 1.58 0.26 -42.18
N ALA A 86 2.89 0.44 -42.39
CA ALA A 86 3.89 0.04 -41.41
C ALA A 86 5.06 1.02 -41.27
N ILE A 87 5.57 1.11 -40.04
CA ILE A 87 6.94 1.56 -39.78
C ILE A 87 7.80 0.29 -39.69
N GLY A 88 8.90 0.28 -40.43
CA GLY A 88 9.84 -0.82 -40.52
C GLY A 88 10.63 -1.04 -39.23
N ASN A 89 11.73 -1.78 -39.34
CA ASN A 89 12.56 -2.10 -38.18
C ASN A 89 13.55 -0.97 -37.87
N ASN A 90 13.91 -0.82 -36.58
CA ASN A 90 14.95 0.09 -36.11
C ASN A 90 14.66 1.57 -36.45
N ALA A 91 13.45 2.04 -36.17
CA ALA A 91 13.13 3.45 -36.32
C ALA A 91 13.55 4.23 -35.07
N ILE A 92 14.08 5.44 -35.24
CA ILE A 92 14.45 6.34 -34.15
C ILE A 92 13.73 7.67 -34.38
N ALA A 93 12.88 8.06 -33.43
CA ALA A 93 12.23 9.37 -33.38
C ALA A 93 12.87 10.24 -32.31
N SER A 94 13.27 11.46 -32.67
CA SER A 94 14.02 12.36 -31.79
C SER A 94 13.47 13.78 -31.84
N GLY A 95 13.38 14.44 -30.69
CA GLY A 95 12.95 15.84 -30.62
C GLY A 95 11.43 15.99 -30.65
N ASN A 96 10.93 17.06 -31.25
CA ASN A 96 9.49 17.37 -31.31
C ASN A 96 8.79 16.57 -32.44
N VAL A 97 8.87 15.24 -32.32
CA VAL A 97 8.26 14.26 -33.23
C VAL A 97 7.04 13.66 -32.55
N THR A 98 5.93 13.59 -33.28
CA THR A 98 4.73 12.85 -32.86
C THR A 98 4.46 11.70 -33.83
N ILE A 99 4.35 10.48 -33.31
CA ILE A 99 3.90 9.31 -34.07
C ILE A 99 2.50 8.92 -33.60
N ASN A 100 1.53 8.91 -34.51
CA ASN A 100 0.17 8.46 -34.26
C ASN A 100 -0.05 7.08 -34.91
N LEU A 101 -0.22 6.04 -34.11
CA LEU A 101 -0.54 4.68 -34.53
C LEU A 101 -2.05 4.43 -34.38
N LEU A 102 -2.80 4.72 -35.44
CA LEU A 102 -4.26 4.55 -35.48
C LEU A 102 -4.63 3.14 -35.95
N GLU A 103 -3.92 2.65 -36.96
CA GLU A 103 -4.02 1.29 -37.50
C GLU A 103 -2.65 0.82 -38.00
N GLY A 104 -2.53 -0.45 -38.37
CA GLY A 104 -1.30 -0.97 -38.98
C GLY A 104 -0.28 -1.39 -37.93
N VAL A 105 1.00 -1.34 -38.30
CA VAL A 105 2.06 -1.99 -37.52
C VAL A 105 3.33 -1.16 -37.45
N ILE A 106 3.85 -0.94 -36.25
CA ILE A 106 5.26 -0.62 -36.03
C ILE A 106 5.92 -1.95 -35.74
N ARG A 107 6.91 -2.35 -36.56
CA ARG A 107 7.49 -3.69 -36.45
C ARG A 107 8.35 -3.80 -35.19
N ARG A 108 9.67 -3.80 -35.34
CA ARG A 108 10.60 -4.06 -34.24
C ARG A 108 11.51 -2.86 -33.99
N ALA A 109 11.79 -2.60 -32.71
CA ALA A 109 12.79 -1.62 -32.26
C ALA A 109 12.45 -0.19 -32.71
N LEU A 110 11.36 0.35 -32.18
CA LEU A 110 11.13 1.80 -32.21
C LEU A 110 11.79 2.43 -30.98
N THR A 111 12.64 3.42 -31.20
CA THR A 111 13.22 4.24 -30.13
C THR A 111 12.65 5.65 -30.19
N LEU A 112 12.07 6.13 -29.09
CA LEU A 112 11.69 7.51 -28.85
C LEU A 112 12.73 8.14 -27.93
N GLN A 113 13.24 9.32 -28.27
CA GLN A 113 14.21 10.05 -27.46
C GLN A 113 13.97 11.56 -27.52
N LEU A 114 14.51 12.29 -26.55
CA LEU A 114 14.52 13.76 -26.51
C LEU A 114 13.11 14.39 -26.61
N GLY A 115 12.13 13.82 -25.90
CA GLY A 115 10.75 14.35 -25.87
C GLY A 115 9.85 13.91 -27.02
N ALA A 116 10.26 12.93 -27.83
CA ALA A 116 9.39 12.38 -28.88
C ALA A 116 8.17 11.67 -28.27
N SER A 117 7.03 11.74 -28.96
CA SER A 117 5.76 11.17 -28.50
C SER A 117 5.25 10.05 -29.41
N LEU A 118 4.70 9.00 -28.81
CA LEU A 118 3.95 7.94 -29.51
C LEU A 118 2.53 7.82 -28.94
N ASN A 119 1.54 7.99 -29.80
CA ASN A 119 0.13 7.78 -29.51
C ASN A 119 -0.36 6.48 -30.15
N VAL A 120 -0.84 5.52 -29.37
CA VAL A 120 -1.38 4.23 -29.81
C VAL A 120 -2.88 4.20 -29.56
N GLU A 121 -3.67 4.50 -30.59
CA GLU A 121 -5.13 4.37 -30.58
C GLU A 121 -5.60 2.99 -31.06
N GLY A 122 -4.80 2.38 -31.93
CA GLY A 122 -5.04 1.07 -32.51
C GLY A 122 -3.74 0.44 -33.00
N GLY A 123 -3.84 -0.44 -34.00
CA GLY A 123 -2.66 -1.11 -34.57
C GLY A 123 -1.86 -1.93 -33.56
N THR A 124 -0.59 -2.18 -33.89
CA THR A 124 0.32 -2.96 -33.06
C THR A 124 1.75 -2.45 -33.16
N VAL A 125 2.44 -2.31 -32.03
CA VAL A 125 3.90 -2.27 -31.96
C VAL A 125 4.36 -3.70 -31.68
N GLU A 126 4.99 -4.40 -32.61
CA GLU A 126 5.18 -5.86 -32.47
C GLU A 126 6.17 -6.22 -31.36
N GLN A 127 7.30 -5.51 -31.28
CA GLN A 127 8.36 -5.83 -30.32
C GLN A 127 9.30 -4.65 -30.07
N GLU A 128 9.83 -4.55 -28.84
CA GLU A 128 10.91 -3.62 -28.47
C GLU A 128 10.53 -2.16 -28.77
N LEU A 129 9.75 -1.55 -27.88
CA LEU A 129 9.56 -0.11 -27.84
C LEU A 129 10.43 0.45 -26.72
N THR A 130 11.37 1.33 -27.07
CA THR A 130 12.21 2.05 -26.11
C THR A 130 11.82 3.52 -26.09
N ALA A 131 11.49 4.07 -24.94
CA ALA A 131 11.24 5.50 -24.76
C ALA A 131 12.23 6.05 -23.74
N THR A 132 13.00 7.08 -24.09
CA THR A 132 14.00 7.71 -23.20
C THR A 132 13.84 9.23 -23.13
N ASP A 133 14.48 9.85 -22.14
CA ASP A 133 14.78 11.29 -22.12
C ASP A 133 13.54 12.19 -22.30
N GLY A 134 12.55 12.01 -21.44
CA GLY A 134 11.32 12.81 -21.44
C GLY A 134 10.34 12.48 -22.57
N SER A 135 10.57 11.39 -23.30
CA SER A 135 9.62 10.90 -24.31
C SER A 135 8.27 10.54 -23.66
N GLU A 136 7.21 10.58 -24.46
CA GLU A 136 5.85 10.29 -24.04
C GLU A 136 5.27 9.11 -24.81
N VAL A 137 4.61 8.18 -24.11
CA VAL A 137 3.91 7.06 -24.73
C VAL A 137 2.49 6.99 -24.20
N VAL A 138 1.51 7.12 -25.09
CA VAL A 138 0.08 7.05 -24.76
C VAL A 138 -0.53 5.85 -25.44
N ILE A 139 -1.14 4.94 -24.67
CA ILE A 139 -1.82 3.74 -25.14
C ILE A 139 -3.30 3.85 -24.78
N ALA A 140 -4.11 4.29 -25.74
CA ALA A 140 -5.57 4.35 -25.60
C ALA A 140 -6.27 3.12 -26.20
N GLY A 141 -5.58 2.39 -27.07
CA GLY A 141 -6.04 1.15 -27.68
C GLY A 141 -4.88 0.33 -28.25
N GLY A 142 -5.16 -0.54 -29.21
CA GLY A 142 -4.12 -1.34 -29.87
C GLY A 142 -3.36 -2.29 -28.94
N ALA A 143 -2.14 -2.64 -29.34
CA ALA A 143 -1.23 -3.47 -28.55
C ALA A 143 0.22 -3.00 -28.71
N VAL A 144 0.93 -2.85 -27.61
CA VAL A 144 2.39 -2.74 -27.58
C VAL A 144 2.93 -4.09 -27.14
N GLY A 145 3.83 -4.65 -27.94
CA GLY A 145 4.41 -5.97 -27.73
C GLY A 145 5.33 -6.06 -26.52
N PRO A 146 5.99 -7.22 -26.32
CA PRO A 146 6.86 -7.42 -25.19
C PRO A 146 8.14 -6.58 -25.28
N LEU A 147 8.86 -6.51 -24.16
CA LEU A 147 10.14 -5.78 -24.02
C LEU A 147 9.98 -4.26 -24.23
N PHE A 148 8.90 -3.69 -23.68
CA PHE A 148 8.79 -2.25 -23.54
C PHE A 148 9.82 -1.74 -22.52
N SER A 149 10.53 -0.67 -22.84
CA SER A 149 11.53 -0.05 -21.96
C SER A 149 11.31 1.46 -21.92
N GLY A 150 10.84 1.98 -20.79
CA GLY A 150 10.76 3.42 -20.51
C GLY A 150 11.89 3.85 -19.58
N GLU A 151 12.69 4.84 -19.95
CA GLU A 151 13.73 5.43 -19.10
C GLU A 151 13.54 6.96 -19.01
N ASN A 152 13.14 7.46 -17.84
CA ASN A 152 12.80 8.87 -17.63
C ASN A 152 11.75 9.38 -18.62
N SER A 153 10.76 8.54 -18.93
CA SER A 153 9.66 8.80 -19.86
C SER A 153 8.31 8.83 -19.14
N ASP A 154 7.30 9.45 -19.74
CA ASP A 154 5.94 9.43 -19.24
C ASP A 154 5.09 8.44 -20.05
N ILE A 155 4.48 7.48 -19.36
CA ILE A 155 3.66 6.43 -19.97
C ILE A 155 2.23 6.53 -19.43
N ALA A 156 1.25 6.62 -20.32
CA ALA A 156 -0.16 6.60 -19.99
C ALA A 156 -0.91 5.48 -20.72
N ILE A 157 -1.62 4.63 -19.99
CA ILE A 157 -2.44 3.54 -20.51
C ILE A 157 -3.89 3.77 -20.08
N SER A 158 -4.78 4.00 -21.04
CA SER A 158 -6.22 4.13 -20.80
C SER A 158 -7.04 3.02 -21.48
N GLY A 159 -6.39 2.23 -22.34
CA GLY A 159 -6.96 1.07 -23.03
C GLY A 159 -5.85 0.23 -23.67
N GLY A 160 -6.23 -0.69 -24.56
CA GLY A 160 -5.27 -1.53 -25.28
C GLY A 160 -4.55 -2.52 -24.38
N SER A 161 -3.36 -2.98 -24.83
CA SER A 161 -2.51 -3.86 -24.04
C SER A 161 -1.02 -3.52 -24.14
N LEU A 162 -0.29 -3.73 -23.03
CA LEU A 162 1.16 -3.63 -22.94
C LEU A 162 1.76 -5.01 -22.65
N GLY A 163 2.61 -5.49 -23.56
CA GLY A 163 3.24 -6.80 -23.55
C GLY A 163 4.03 -7.14 -22.29
N ALA A 164 4.38 -8.42 -22.17
CA ALA A 164 5.15 -8.90 -21.02
C ALA A 164 6.55 -8.27 -20.97
N ASP A 165 7.14 -8.27 -19.78
CA ASP A 165 8.52 -7.82 -19.54
C ASP A 165 8.71 -6.33 -19.82
N ALA A 166 7.67 -5.53 -19.57
CA ALA A 166 7.77 -4.10 -19.58
C ALA A 166 8.61 -3.63 -18.39
N SER A 167 9.60 -2.77 -18.66
CA SER A 167 10.50 -2.18 -17.67
C SER A 167 10.39 -0.66 -17.74
N ILE A 168 10.14 -0.01 -16.62
CA ILE A 168 10.02 1.45 -16.54
C ILE A 168 10.96 1.92 -15.43
N THR A 169 11.91 2.78 -15.76
CA THR A 169 12.89 3.33 -14.84
C THR A 169 12.83 4.85 -14.87
N GLY A 170 12.50 5.49 -13.76
CA GLY A 170 12.25 6.94 -13.75
C GLY A 170 10.91 7.31 -14.39
N GLY A 171 10.61 8.61 -14.42
CA GLY A 171 9.41 9.15 -15.06
C GLY A 171 8.10 8.78 -14.35
N SER A 172 7.03 8.60 -15.12
CA SER A 172 5.69 8.26 -14.61
C SER A 172 5.00 7.17 -15.41
N LEU A 173 4.19 6.36 -14.72
CA LEU A 173 3.29 5.36 -15.30
C LEU A 173 1.87 5.56 -14.76
N ILE A 174 0.93 5.84 -15.64
CA ILE A 174 -0.50 5.97 -15.30
C ILE A 174 -1.28 4.88 -16.04
N ILE A 175 -2.05 4.07 -15.31
CA ILE A 175 -2.96 3.06 -15.87
C ILE A 175 -4.36 3.35 -15.34
N SER A 176 -5.23 3.82 -16.26
CA SER A 176 -6.65 4.09 -16.00
C SER A 176 -7.58 3.09 -16.68
N GLY A 177 -7.02 2.21 -17.52
CA GLY A 177 -7.71 1.16 -18.27
C GLY A 177 -6.72 0.26 -19.01
N GLY A 178 -7.21 -0.68 -19.82
CA GLY A 178 -6.37 -1.61 -20.56
C GLY A 178 -5.80 -2.76 -19.71
N GLU A 179 -4.83 -3.47 -20.28
CA GLU A 179 -4.19 -4.63 -19.64
C GLU A 179 -2.66 -4.56 -19.81
N THR A 180 -1.90 -4.77 -18.74
CA THR A 180 -0.48 -5.12 -18.86
C THR A 180 -0.33 -6.62 -18.66
N PHE A 181 0.53 -7.26 -19.46
CA PHE A 181 0.83 -8.67 -19.28
C PHE A 181 1.81 -8.89 -18.10
N GLU A 182 2.39 -10.09 -18.00
CA GLU A 182 3.22 -10.50 -16.87
C GLU A 182 4.53 -9.71 -16.76
N ARG A 183 5.02 -9.58 -15.51
CA ARG A 183 6.34 -9.01 -15.16
C ARG A 183 6.53 -7.54 -15.57
N LEU A 184 5.58 -6.69 -15.21
CA LEU A 184 5.79 -5.24 -15.20
C LEU A 184 6.80 -4.90 -14.07
N ILE A 185 7.95 -4.33 -14.43
CA ILE A 185 8.97 -3.88 -13.49
C ILE A 185 9.00 -2.35 -13.52
N VAL A 186 8.84 -1.71 -12.37
CA VAL A 186 8.91 -0.27 -12.23
C VAL A 186 9.91 0.13 -11.16
N GLU A 187 10.86 0.99 -11.51
CA GLU A 187 11.95 1.44 -10.64
C GLU A 187 12.07 2.96 -10.64
N ASN A 188 12.26 3.57 -9.48
CA ASN A 188 12.51 5.02 -9.33
C ASN A 188 11.45 5.92 -10.00
N ALA A 189 10.19 5.48 -10.08
CA ALA A 189 9.13 6.18 -10.81
C ALA A 189 7.90 6.50 -9.92
N THR A 190 6.97 7.27 -10.48
CA THR A 190 5.62 7.46 -9.91
C THR A 190 4.62 6.60 -10.66
N VAL A 191 3.81 5.84 -9.93
CA VAL A 191 2.89 4.86 -10.51
C VAL A 191 1.48 5.06 -9.98
N GLU A 192 0.51 5.18 -10.89
CA GLU A 192 -0.90 5.33 -10.56
C GLU A 192 -1.76 4.31 -11.32
N PHE A 193 -2.49 3.47 -10.59
CA PHE A 193 -3.41 2.48 -11.11
C PHE A 193 -4.84 2.81 -10.65
N THR A 194 -5.59 3.49 -11.51
CA THR A 194 -7.00 3.87 -11.25
C THR A 194 -8.00 3.03 -12.03
N GLY A 195 -7.52 2.09 -12.86
CA GLY A 195 -8.35 1.13 -13.58
C GLY A 195 -7.49 0.13 -14.35
N GLY A 196 -8.13 -0.68 -15.19
CA GLY A 196 -7.46 -1.71 -15.98
C GLY A 196 -7.00 -2.91 -15.15
N SER A 197 -6.16 -3.75 -15.77
CA SER A 197 -5.54 -4.90 -15.12
C SER A 197 -4.03 -4.93 -15.33
N ILE A 198 -3.32 -5.36 -14.29
CA ILE A 198 -1.90 -5.70 -14.36
C ILE A 198 -1.77 -7.21 -14.22
N GLY A 199 -0.92 -7.79 -15.06
CA GLY A 199 -0.62 -9.22 -15.03
C GLY A 199 0.12 -9.66 -13.77
N ASN A 200 0.61 -10.90 -13.83
CA ASN A 200 1.26 -11.53 -12.69
C ASN A 200 2.68 -10.99 -12.47
N ASN A 201 3.14 -11.07 -11.22
CA ASN A 201 4.52 -10.81 -10.81
C ASN A 201 5.02 -9.40 -11.15
N ALA A 202 4.15 -8.39 -11.00
CA ALA A 202 4.58 -7.00 -11.09
C ALA A 202 5.53 -6.68 -9.92
N ALA A 203 6.54 -5.85 -10.16
CA ALA A 203 7.48 -5.42 -9.13
C ALA A 203 7.64 -3.90 -9.18
N VAL A 204 7.54 -3.25 -8.02
CA VAL A 204 7.66 -1.79 -7.89
C VAL A 204 8.70 -1.47 -6.83
N ILE A 205 9.81 -0.83 -7.21
CA ILE A 205 11.01 -0.63 -6.37
C ILE A 205 11.39 0.85 -6.34
N ASN A 206 11.78 1.39 -5.18
CA ASN A 206 12.17 2.79 -4.98
C ASN A 206 11.17 3.80 -5.60
N SER A 207 9.88 3.47 -5.57
CA SER A 207 8.84 4.19 -6.31
C SER A 207 7.68 4.60 -5.41
N SER A 208 6.80 5.46 -5.90
CA SER A 208 5.48 5.67 -5.28
C SER A 208 4.43 4.91 -6.09
N LEU A 209 3.51 4.24 -5.41
CA LEU A 209 2.46 3.42 -6.02
C LEU A 209 1.09 3.78 -5.43
N LEU A 210 0.16 4.22 -6.27
CA LEU A 210 -1.24 4.37 -5.93
C LEU A 210 -2.07 3.29 -6.64
N ILE A 211 -2.86 2.55 -5.88
CA ILE A 211 -3.86 1.61 -6.38
C ILE A 211 -5.24 2.11 -5.94
N ALA A 212 -6.15 2.30 -6.90
CA ALA A 212 -7.49 2.80 -6.67
C ALA A 212 -8.52 1.99 -7.47
N SER A 213 -9.76 1.95 -6.99
CA SER A 213 -10.84 1.24 -7.67
C SER A 213 -11.16 1.87 -9.04
N PRO A 214 -11.42 1.06 -10.09
CA PRO A 214 -11.57 -0.40 -10.09
C PRO A 214 -10.32 -1.15 -10.61
N ALA A 215 -9.10 -0.72 -10.28
CA ALA A 215 -7.89 -1.41 -10.71
C ALA A 215 -7.80 -2.85 -10.17
N PHE A 216 -7.26 -3.74 -11.00
CA PHE A 216 -6.92 -5.12 -10.63
C PHE A 216 -5.43 -5.36 -10.84
N VAL A 217 -4.72 -5.83 -9.81
CA VAL A 217 -3.32 -6.27 -9.94
C VAL A 217 -3.27 -7.77 -9.74
N GLY A 218 -2.70 -8.49 -10.71
CA GLY A 218 -2.59 -9.94 -10.67
C GLY A 218 -1.75 -10.46 -9.49
N PRO A 219 -1.74 -11.79 -9.28
CA PRO A 219 -0.93 -12.43 -8.27
C PRO A 219 0.55 -12.04 -8.28
N GLY A 220 1.16 -12.00 -7.10
CA GLY A 220 2.59 -11.85 -6.92
C GLY A 220 3.12 -10.43 -7.05
N LEU A 221 2.30 -9.40 -6.78
CA LEU A 221 2.80 -8.02 -6.68
C LEU A 221 3.93 -7.94 -5.64
N ASP A 222 5.10 -7.45 -6.03
CA ASP A 222 6.25 -7.23 -5.16
C ASP A 222 6.44 -5.73 -4.91
N VAL A 223 6.04 -5.27 -3.71
CA VAL A 223 6.31 -3.92 -3.20
C VAL A 223 7.71 -3.93 -2.61
N GLY A 224 8.67 -3.51 -3.43
CA GLY A 224 10.10 -3.56 -3.15
C GLY A 224 10.60 -2.54 -2.13
N GLU A 225 11.89 -2.61 -1.84
CA GLU A 225 12.59 -1.64 -0.97
C GLU A 225 12.40 -0.20 -1.50
N GLY A 226 12.20 0.73 -0.56
CA GLY A 226 12.05 2.15 -0.87
C GLY A 226 10.69 2.51 -1.49
N THR A 227 9.80 1.53 -1.70
CA THR A 227 8.48 1.76 -2.27
C THR A 227 7.46 2.11 -1.18
N ALA A 228 6.69 3.17 -1.42
CA ALA A 228 5.51 3.52 -0.64
C ALA A 228 4.26 3.29 -1.50
N ALA A 229 3.52 2.23 -1.18
CA ALA A 229 2.29 1.86 -1.86
C ALA A 229 1.07 2.26 -1.01
N VAL A 230 0.09 2.90 -1.65
CA VAL A 230 -1.20 3.25 -1.05
C VAL A 230 -2.31 2.63 -1.87
N MET A 231 -3.19 1.89 -1.21
CA MET A 231 -4.36 1.24 -1.77
C MET A 231 -5.61 1.90 -1.20
N THR A 232 -6.34 2.62 -2.06
CA THR A 232 -7.60 3.33 -1.74
C THR A 232 -8.83 2.60 -2.27
N GLY A 233 -8.63 1.39 -2.80
CA GLY A 233 -9.64 0.55 -3.45
C GLY A 233 -8.99 -0.44 -4.42
N GLY A 234 -9.80 -1.12 -5.23
CA GLY A 234 -9.33 -2.11 -6.20
C GLY A 234 -9.02 -3.47 -5.58
N ASP A 235 -8.44 -4.37 -6.37
CA ASP A 235 -8.16 -5.76 -5.98
C ASP A 235 -6.70 -6.12 -6.24
N LEU A 236 -6.01 -6.60 -5.21
CA LEU A 236 -4.69 -7.24 -5.30
C LEU A 236 -4.86 -8.76 -5.27
N GLY A 237 -4.30 -9.43 -6.29
CA GLY A 237 -4.30 -10.88 -6.42
C GLY A 237 -3.48 -11.59 -5.34
N GLU A 238 -3.43 -12.92 -5.43
CA GLU A 238 -2.81 -13.76 -4.41
C GLU A 238 -1.31 -13.50 -4.23
N ALA A 239 -0.83 -13.74 -3.00
CA ALA A 239 0.57 -13.71 -2.61
C ALA A 239 1.31 -12.40 -2.93
N PRO A 240 0.75 -11.21 -2.60
CA PRO A 240 1.54 -9.99 -2.66
C PRO A 240 2.66 -10.06 -1.63
N SER A 241 3.79 -9.43 -1.94
CA SER A 241 4.98 -9.37 -1.11
C SER A 241 5.29 -7.91 -0.80
N VAL A 242 5.43 -7.57 0.48
CA VAL A 242 5.98 -6.28 0.91
C VAL A 242 7.38 -6.54 1.43
N ARG A 243 8.41 -6.12 0.69
CA ARG A 243 9.82 -6.36 1.04
C ARG A 243 10.27 -5.49 2.20
N SER A 244 11.38 -5.87 2.80
CA SER A 244 12.07 -5.02 3.80
C SER A 244 12.35 -3.65 3.19
N GLY A 245 12.01 -2.58 3.91
CA GLY A 245 12.10 -1.20 3.44
C GLY A 245 10.98 -0.74 2.51
N GLY A 246 10.05 -1.62 2.13
CA GLY A 246 8.80 -1.27 1.45
C GLY A 246 7.64 -1.12 2.44
N SER A 247 6.62 -0.37 2.04
CA SER A 247 5.38 -0.18 2.82
C SER A 247 4.15 -0.26 1.92
N LEU A 248 3.08 -0.88 2.44
CA LEU A 248 1.76 -0.93 1.82
C LEU A 248 0.71 -0.45 2.82
N GLU A 249 0.08 0.68 2.52
CA GLU A 249 -1.05 1.24 3.27
C GLU A 249 -2.36 0.92 2.55
N MET A 250 -3.28 0.26 3.24
CA MET A 250 -4.60 -0.13 2.74
C MET A 250 -5.69 0.64 3.48
N GLN A 251 -6.47 1.42 2.72
CA GLN A 251 -7.59 2.21 3.19
C GLN A 251 -8.94 1.61 2.77
N ASP A 252 -8.98 0.95 1.60
CA ASP A 252 -10.13 0.21 1.09
C ASP A 252 -9.67 -0.83 0.04
N GLY A 253 -10.59 -1.63 -0.49
CA GLY A 253 -10.36 -2.65 -1.52
C GLY A 253 -10.14 -4.05 -0.96
N THR A 254 -9.57 -4.94 -1.78
CA THR A 254 -9.31 -6.32 -1.37
C THR A 254 -7.87 -6.75 -1.66
N ILE A 255 -7.23 -7.40 -0.69
CA ILE A 255 -6.00 -8.16 -0.89
C ILE A 255 -6.36 -9.63 -0.78
N ALA A 256 -6.04 -10.44 -1.78
CA ALA A 256 -6.32 -11.88 -1.74
C ALA A 256 -5.37 -12.62 -0.76
N ASP A 257 -5.44 -13.95 -0.77
CA ASP A 257 -4.74 -14.79 0.19
C ASP A 257 -3.21 -14.74 0.07
N ASN A 258 -2.52 -15.21 1.11
CA ASN A 258 -1.09 -15.50 1.15
C ASN A 258 -0.15 -14.29 1.11
N ALA A 259 -0.61 -13.10 1.50
CA ALA A 259 0.25 -11.91 1.63
C ALA A 259 1.50 -12.20 2.49
N SER A 260 2.66 -11.73 2.05
CA SER A 260 3.96 -11.95 2.69
C SER A 260 4.61 -10.62 3.06
N ILE A 261 4.72 -10.35 4.36
CA ILE A 261 5.10 -9.04 4.88
C ILE A 261 6.48 -9.14 5.53
N PHE A 262 7.49 -8.61 4.84
CA PHE A 262 8.86 -8.39 5.34
C PHE A 262 9.13 -6.91 5.68
N GLY A 263 8.36 -6.00 5.09
CA GLY A 263 8.33 -4.56 5.41
C GLY A 263 7.13 -4.22 6.28
N GLU A 264 6.39 -3.18 5.90
CA GLU A 264 5.23 -2.69 6.66
C GLU A 264 3.92 -2.85 5.89
N LEU A 265 2.93 -3.45 6.53
CA LEU A 265 1.54 -3.45 6.09
C LEU A 265 0.70 -2.65 7.09
N VAL A 266 -0.01 -1.63 6.62
CA VAL A 266 -0.97 -0.85 7.42
C VAL A 266 -2.36 -1.05 6.85
N VAL A 267 -3.31 -1.49 7.67
CA VAL A 267 -4.71 -1.72 7.29
C VAL A 267 -5.60 -0.79 8.13
N SER A 268 -6.32 0.09 7.45
CA SER A 268 -7.31 1.01 8.05
C SER A 268 -8.74 0.76 7.54
N GLY A 269 -8.88 -0.01 6.45
CA GLY A 269 -10.15 -0.45 5.88
C GLY A 269 -9.97 -1.54 4.82
N GLY A 270 -11.08 -1.95 4.19
CA GLY A 270 -11.12 -3.04 3.20
C GLY A 270 -10.94 -4.44 3.81
N ALA A 271 -10.54 -5.42 2.99
CA ALA A 271 -10.43 -6.83 3.37
C ALA A 271 -9.11 -7.46 2.91
N VAL A 272 -8.37 -8.09 3.82
CA VAL A 272 -7.19 -8.90 3.53
C VAL A 272 -7.53 -10.38 3.68
N GLY A 273 -7.14 -11.17 2.68
CA GLY A 273 -7.40 -12.60 2.60
C GLY A 273 -6.64 -13.42 3.62
N SER A 274 -6.85 -14.73 3.53
CA SER A 274 -6.36 -15.70 4.50
C SER A 274 -4.86 -15.94 4.35
N ASN A 275 -4.25 -16.52 5.38
CA ASN A 275 -2.85 -16.94 5.37
C ASN A 275 -1.82 -15.81 5.17
N THR A 276 -2.13 -14.60 5.64
CA THR A 276 -1.15 -13.50 5.72
C THR A 276 0.02 -13.89 6.62
N ARG A 277 1.26 -13.71 6.17
CA ARG A 277 2.48 -14.09 6.89
C ARG A 277 3.34 -12.85 7.14
N VAL A 278 3.59 -12.55 8.39
CA VAL A 278 4.52 -11.49 8.79
C VAL A 278 5.84 -12.13 9.19
N PHE A 279 6.92 -11.79 8.50
CA PHE A 279 8.24 -12.37 8.69
C PHE A 279 9.09 -11.52 9.66
N SER A 280 10.29 -12.01 9.96
CA SER A 280 11.26 -11.30 10.80
C SER A 280 11.50 -9.86 10.32
N GLY A 281 11.29 -8.89 11.21
CA GLY A 281 11.40 -7.46 10.92
C GLY A 281 10.18 -6.84 10.23
N GLY A 282 9.23 -7.67 9.76
CA GLY A 282 7.97 -7.22 9.21
C GLY A 282 6.99 -6.77 10.30
N VAL A 283 6.15 -5.80 9.97
CA VAL A 283 5.12 -5.25 10.86
C VAL A 283 3.78 -5.21 10.13
N ALA A 284 2.74 -5.74 10.77
CA ALA A 284 1.35 -5.53 10.36
C ALA A 284 0.65 -4.65 11.41
N ARG A 285 0.09 -3.53 10.98
CA ARG A 285 -0.72 -2.61 11.80
C ARG A 285 -2.15 -2.64 11.31
N VAL A 286 -3.10 -2.92 12.18
CA VAL A 286 -4.53 -3.00 11.83
C VAL A 286 -5.31 -2.07 12.75
N SER A 287 -5.97 -1.08 12.14
CA SER A 287 -6.81 -0.07 12.83
C SER A 287 -8.27 -0.12 12.39
N GLY A 288 -8.56 -0.86 11.32
CA GLY A 288 -9.89 -1.07 10.75
C GLY A 288 -9.85 -2.15 9.67
N GLY A 289 -10.98 -2.38 9.00
CA GLY A 289 -11.11 -3.44 7.99
C GLY A 289 -11.13 -4.85 8.58
N THR A 290 -10.96 -5.84 7.72
CA THR A 290 -10.90 -7.25 8.10
C THR A 290 -9.64 -7.93 7.60
N VAL A 291 -9.09 -8.85 8.39
CA VAL A 291 -8.07 -9.81 7.94
C VAL A 291 -8.58 -11.21 8.24
N ALA A 292 -8.72 -12.02 7.20
CA ALA A 292 -9.25 -13.38 7.31
C ALA A 292 -8.30 -14.33 8.06
N ASP A 293 -8.71 -15.59 8.17
CA ASP A 293 -8.05 -16.58 9.01
C ASP A 293 -6.60 -16.89 8.61
N GLY A 294 -5.81 -17.27 9.61
CA GLY A 294 -4.47 -17.79 9.45
C GLY A 294 -3.41 -16.70 9.30
N LEU A 295 -3.60 -15.52 9.89
CA LEU A 295 -2.52 -14.56 10.06
C LEU A 295 -1.42 -15.20 10.91
N ARG A 296 -0.19 -15.28 10.38
CA ARG A 296 0.94 -15.93 11.05
C ARG A 296 2.12 -14.98 11.21
N LEU A 297 2.52 -14.71 12.44
CA LEU A 297 3.83 -14.12 12.73
C LEU A 297 4.86 -15.24 12.71
N ARG A 298 5.64 -15.30 11.64
CA ARG A 298 6.63 -16.36 11.40
C ARG A 298 7.85 -16.18 12.30
N ARG A 299 8.58 -17.29 12.44
CA ARG A 299 9.82 -17.38 13.22
C ARG A 299 10.78 -16.22 12.95
N GLY A 300 11.29 -15.62 14.03
CA GLY A 300 12.28 -14.55 13.98
C GLY A 300 11.71 -13.15 14.24
N GLY A 301 10.49 -13.03 14.76
CA GLY A 301 9.95 -11.78 15.29
C GLY A 301 9.22 -10.90 14.28
N GLY A 302 8.19 -11.45 13.60
CA GLY A 302 7.15 -10.60 13.01
C GLY A 302 6.33 -9.91 14.09
N THR A 303 5.84 -8.71 13.81
CA THR A 303 5.04 -7.91 14.76
C THR A 303 3.62 -7.67 14.24
N LEU A 304 2.64 -7.81 15.12
CA LEU A 304 1.26 -7.38 14.92
C LEU A 304 0.91 -6.29 15.94
N GLU A 305 0.35 -5.18 15.46
CA GLU A 305 -0.27 -4.13 16.27
C GLU A 305 -1.75 -4.03 15.87
N LEU A 306 -2.66 -4.42 16.75
CA LEU A 306 -4.10 -4.36 16.56
C LEU A 306 -4.69 -3.22 17.38
N LEU A 307 -5.07 -2.14 16.70
CA LEU A 307 -5.70 -0.94 17.26
C LEU A 307 -7.23 -0.97 17.07
N GLY A 308 -7.72 -1.74 16.09
CA GLY A 308 -9.12 -1.81 15.68
C GLY A 308 -9.32 -2.83 14.56
N GLY A 309 -10.55 -2.99 14.06
CA GLY A 309 -10.87 -3.94 12.99
C GLY A 309 -11.06 -5.38 13.48
N GLU A 310 -11.19 -6.32 12.54
CA GLU A 310 -11.50 -7.73 12.82
C GLU A 310 -10.42 -8.64 12.22
N LEU A 311 -9.82 -9.49 13.05
CA LEU A 311 -8.90 -10.56 12.63
C LEU A 311 -9.54 -11.92 12.85
N GLY A 312 -9.37 -12.82 11.89
CA GLY A 312 -9.64 -14.24 12.05
C GLY A 312 -8.62 -14.93 12.97
N GLU A 313 -8.40 -16.23 12.76
CA GLU A 313 -7.37 -17.00 13.47
C GLU A 313 -5.98 -16.34 13.32
N THR A 314 -5.35 -16.03 14.45
CA THR A 314 -4.01 -15.42 14.52
C THR A 314 -3.05 -16.30 15.30
N ILE A 315 -1.89 -16.62 14.68
CA ILE A 315 -0.85 -17.45 15.29
C ILE A 315 0.46 -16.67 15.35
N ALA A 316 1.00 -16.47 16.54
CA ALA A 316 2.33 -15.94 16.74
C ALA A 316 3.33 -17.06 17.04
N GLU A 317 4.31 -17.26 16.15
CA GLU A 317 5.37 -18.26 16.32
C GLU A 317 6.68 -17.58 16.77
N ARG A 318 7.44 -18.25 17.66
CA ARG A 318 8.85 -17.99 18.04
C ARG A 318 9.33 -16.55 17.85
N ASP A 319 9.33 -15.82 18.96
CA ASP A 319 9.72 -14.42 19.06
C ASP A 319 8.74 -13.44 18.38
N GLY A 320 7.62 -13.93 17.82
CA GLY A 320 6.53 -13.09 17.35
C GLY A 320 5.98 -12.20 18.48
N VAL A 321 5.63 -10.96 18.14
CA VAL A 321 5.11 -9.97 19.08
C VAL A 321 3.72 -9.53 18.64
N VAL A 322 2.75 -9.65 19.53
CA VAL A 322 1.38 -9.17 19.32
C VAL A 322 1.07 -8.09 20.34
N THR A 323 0.55 -6.95 19.88
CA THR A 323 -0.02 -5.90 20.75
C THR A 323 -1.47 -5.69 20.36
N ILE A 324 -2.37 -5.74 21.35
CA ILE A 324 -3.81 -5.60 21.17
C ILE A 324 -4.29 -4.44 22.04
N GLU A 325 -4.61 -3.33 21.40
CA GLU A 325 -5.15 -2.11 22.03
C GLU A 325 -6.64 -1.91 21.71
N GLY A 326 -7.16 -2.65 20.72
CA GLY A 326 -8.57 -2.61 20.32
C GLY A 326 -8.91 -3.72 19.31
N GLY A 327 -10.08 -3.62 18.68
CA GLY A 327 -10.53 -4.58 17.65
C GLY A 327 -10.97 -5.94 18.21
N SER A 328 -11.09 -6.92 17.33
CA SER A 328 -11.43 -8.30 17.71
C SER A 328 -10.54 -9.33 17.01
N ILE A 329 -10.13 -10.37 17.72
CA ILE A 329 -9.47 -11.56 17.18
C ILE A 329 -10.34 -12.79 17.46
N THR A 330 -10.66 -13.61 16.46
CA THR A 330 -11.43 -14.84 16.68
C THR A 330 -10.67 -15.81 17.60
N ASP A 331 -9.46 -16.20 17.20
CA ASP A 331 -8.61 -17.13 17.95
C ASP A 331 -7.17 -16.61 17.99
N LEU A 332 -6.57 -16.54 19.18
CA LEU A 332 -5.17 -16.14 19.37
C LEU A 332 -4.33 -17.31 19.88
N THR A 333 -3.38 -17.78 19.06
CA THR A 333 -2.41 -18.81 19.44
C THR A 333 -1.01 -18.25 19.58
N LEU A 334 -0.36 -18.46 20.73
CA LEU A 334 1.01 -18.02 21.01
C LEU A 334 1.94 -19.22 21.20
N GLN A 335 2.96 -19.36 20.35
CA GLN A 335 3.92 -20.48 20.35
C GLN A 335 5.36 -20.00 20.58
N SER A 336 5.78 -19.91 21.85
CA SER A 336 7.04 -19.25 22.23
C SER A 336 7.10 -17.80 21.72
N ALA A 337 5.97 -17.10 21.84
CA ALA A 337 5.76 -15.73 21.39
C ALA A 337 5.37 -14.83 22.57
N THR A 338 5.33 -13.51 22.34
CA THR A 338 4.89 -12.53 23.33
C THR A 338 3.63 -11.84 22.84
N ALA A 339 2.61 -11.74 23.70
CA ALA A 339 1.46 -10.88 23.46
C ALA A 339 1.24 -9.93 24.64
N THR A 340 0.80 -8.71 24.33
CA THR A 340 0.29 -7.74 25.29
C THR A 340 -1.10 -7.31 24.85
N GLN A 341 -2.07 -7.38 25.76
CA GLN A 341 -3.44 -6.95 25.51
C GLN A 341 -3.85 -5.93 26.57
N SER A 342 -4.18 -4.73 26.12
CA SER A 342 -4.71 -3.62 26.91
C SER A 342 -6.10 -3.17 26.46
N GLY A 343 -6.62 -3.76 25.38
CA GLY A 343 -8.00 -3.56 24.94
C GLY A 343 -8.48 -4.63 23.96
N GLY A 344 -9.64 -4.40 23.36
CA GLY A 344 -10.23 -5.27 22.36
C GLY A 344 -10.75 -6.62 22.90
N GLU A 345 -11.24 -7.44 21.98
CA GLU A 345 -11.80 -8.76 22.27
C GLU A 345 -10.99 -9.87 21.62
N VAL A 346 -10.81 -10.98 22.34
CA VAL A 346 -10.28 -12.23 21.76
C VAL A 346 -11.25 -13.35 22.12
N GLY A 347 -11.70 -14.11 21.13
CA GLY A 347 -12.67 -15.18 21.32
C GLY A 347 -12.10 -16.37 22.09
N VAL A 348 -10.97 -16.91 21.63
CA VAL A 348 -10.27 -18.04 22.27
C VAL A 348 -8.77 -17.76 22.41
N TYR A 349 -8.23 -18.07 23.59
CA TYR A 349 -6.79 -17.99 23.86
C TYR A 349 -6.13 -19.36 23.86
N SER A 350 -5.02 -19.51 23.13
CA SER A 350 -4.16 -20.69 23.18
C SER A 350 -2.71 -20.29 23.43
N VAL A 351 -2.29 -20.33 24.69
CA VAL A 351 -0.96 -19.86 25.13
C VAL A 351 -0.07 -21.06 25.45
N ASP A 352 0.78 -21.44 24.49
CA ASP A 352 1.67 -22.60 24.62
C ASP A 352 2.86 -22.35 25.57
N ALA A 353 3.50 -23.44 25.94
CA ALA A 353 4.72 -23.45 26.75
C ALA A 353 5.80 -22.50 26.20
N GLY A 354 6.39 -21.70 27.09
CA GLY A 354 7.44 -20.74 26.76
C GLY A 354 6.94 -19.45 26.11
N SER A 355 5.63 -19.28 25.91
CA SER A 355 5.05 -17.99 25.55
C SER A 355 4.92 -17.06 26.76
N THR A 356 4.86 -15.76 26.49
CA THR A 356 4.55 -14.72 27.48
C THR A 356 3.26 -14.01 27.07
N PHE A 357 2.30 -13.91 27.97
CA PHE A 357 1.07 -13.18 27.75
C PHE A 357 0.87 -12.16 28.88
N ASN A 358 0.77 -10.89 28.51
CA ASN A 358 0.61 -9.79 29.45
C ASN A 358 -0.77 -9.14 29.23
N LEU A 359 -1.53 -9.03 30.30
CA LEU A 359 -2.79 -8.30 30.32
C LEU A 359 -2.56 -6.97 31.03
N VAL A 360 -3.15 -5.90 30.51
CA VAL A 360 -3.12 -4.58 31.14
C VAL A 360 -4.56 -4.09 31.30
N GLY A 361 -4.95 -3.73 32.50
CA GLY A 361 -6.33 -3.41 32.82
C GLY A 361 -6.53 -2.79 34.20
N SER A 362 -7.73 -2.28 34.45
CA SER A 362 -8.06 -1.61 35.72
C SER A 362 -8.36 -2.58 36.85
N GLU A 363 -8.90 -3.76 36.54
CA GLU A 363 -9.32 -4.74 37.55
C GLU A 363 -9.12 -6.16 37.04
N PHE A 364 -8.61 -7.06 37.89
CA PHE A 364 -8.53 -8.50 37.59
C PHE A 364 -8.94 -9.32 38.81
N SER A 365 -9.54 -10.49 38.59
CA SER A 365 -9.90 -11.45 39.62
C SER A 365 -9.65 -12.88 39.17
N ILE A 366 -9.21 -13.74 40.10
CA ILE A 366 -8.95 -15.15 39.85
C ILE A 366 -9.85 -16.04 40.70
N GLY A 367 -10.68 -16.86 40.03
CA GLY A 367 -11.73 -17.62 40.68
C GLY A 367 -12.70 -16.74 41.49
N GLY A 368 -12.92 -15.50 41.04
CA GLY A 368 -13.72 -14.49 41.74
C GLY A 368 -13.02 -13.79 42.92
N THR A 369 -11.74 -14.08 43.17
CA THR A 369 -10.93 -13.36 44.18
C THR A 369 -10.14 -12.25 43.50
N PRO A 370 -10.32 -10.97 43.87
CA PRO A 370 -9.56 -9.87 43.29
C PRO A 370 -8.04 -10.07 43.39
N ILE A 371 -7.31 -9.65 42.36
CA ILE A 371 -5.85 -9.58 42.36
C ILE A 371 -5.43 -8.18 42.79
N ASP A 372 -4.89 -8.05 44.00
CA ASP A 372 -4.34 -6.78 44.49
C ASP A 372 -2.91 -6.59 44.00
N GLY A 373 -2.62 -5.44 43.39
CA GLY A 373 -1.36 -5.17 42.70
C GLY A 373 -0.66 -3.89 43.13
N PRO A 374 0.69 -3.88 43.28
CA PRO A 374 1.44 -2.72 43.72
C PRO A 374 1.68 -1.66 42.62
N GLY A 375 0.69 -1.39 41.76
CA GLY A 375 0.69 -0.31 40.76
C GLY A 375 1.80 -0.36 39.70
N ASN A 376 1.42 -0.48 38.42
CA ASN A 376 2.33 -0.49 37.24
C ASN A 376 3.38 -1.62 37.19
N SER A 377 3.42 -2.53 38.17
CA SER A 377 4.34 -3.66 38.18
C SER A 377 3.61 -4.93 37.73
N PRO A 378 4.15 -5.72 36.77
CA PRO A 378 3.54 -6.98 36.37
C PRO A 378 3.47 -7.98 37.53
N ILE A 379 2.30 -8.62 37.67
CA ILE A 379 2.03 -9.67 38.66
C ILE A 379 1.87 -10.98 37.91
N GLU A 380 2.71 -11.96 38.22
CA GLU A 380 2.64 -13.29 37.61
C GLU A 380 1.45 -14.08 38.16
N VAL A 381 0.62 -14.64 37.25
CA VAL A 381 -0.53 -15.49 37.59
C VAL A 381 -0.14 -16.96 37.44
N SER A 382 -0.01 -17.65 38.58
CA SER A 382 0.52 -19.01 38.65
C SER A 382 -0.57 -20.09 38.72
N GLU A 383 -1.78 -19.70 39.08
CA GLU A 383 -2.94 -20.58 39.21
C GLU A 383 -3.39 -21.08 37.84
N ARG A 384 -3.96 -22.29 37.81
CA ARG A 384 -4.47 -22.97 36.62
C ARG A 384 -5.77 -23.70 36.96
N ASP A 385 -6.51 -24.05 35.93
CA ASP A 385 -7.84 -24.67 36.02
C ASP A 385 -8.84 -23.81 36.82
N VAL A 386 -8.72 -22.50 36.69
CA VAL A 386 -9.57 -21.46 37.28
C VAL A 386 -9.90 -20.42 36.20
N GLU A 387 -10.95 -19.62 36.44
CA GLU A 387 -11.30 -18.50 35.57
C GLU A 387 -10.56 -17.23 36.00
N LEU A 388 -9.93 -16.54 35.06
CA LEU A 388 -9.41 -15.19 35.21
C LEU A 388 -10.41 -14.23 34.55
N THR A 389 -10.91 -13.27 35.29
CA THR A 389 -11.77 -12.22 34.76
C THR A 389 -11.15 -10.85 35.02
N GLY A 390 -11.58 -9.85 34.26
CA GLY A 390 -11.10 -8.49 34.47
C GLY A 390 -11.70 -7.47 33.52
N VAL A 391 -11.24 -6.24 33.68
CA VAL A 391 -11.54 -5.09 32.81
C VAL A 391 -10.21 -4.57 32.29
N LEU A 392 -10.03 -4.55 30.97
CA LEU A 392 -8.85 -4.02 30.29
C LEU A 392 -8.81 -2.49 30.33
N ASP A 393 -7.70 -1.88 29.91
CA ASP A 393 -7.50 -0.42 29.98
C ASP A 393 -8.50 0.36 29.12
N ASP A 394 -9.01 -0.24 28.02
CA ASP A 394 -10.06 0.34 27.19
C ASP A 394 -11.49 0.16 27.76
N GLY A 395 -11.61 -0.46 28.93
CA GLY A 395 -12.88 -0.75 29.62
C GLY A 395 -13.58 -2.01 29.14
N SER A 396 -13.03 -2.76 28.17
CA SER A 396 -13.59 -4.05 27.76
C SER A 396 -13.42 -5.11 28.85
N ASN A 397 -14.39 -6.02 28.94
CA ASN A 397 -14.32 -7.13 29.90
C ASN A 397 -13.59 -8.32 29.27
N ILE A 398 -12.84 -9.05 30.09
CA ILE A 398 -12.26 -10.34 29.72
C ILE A 398 -12.72 -11.46 30.65
N SER A 399 -12.80 -12.67 30.09
CA SER A 399 -12.99 -13.93 30.82
C SER A 399 -12.14 -14.99 30.14
N ILE A 400 -11.15 -15.53 30.85
CA ILE A 400 -10.21 -16.52 30.33
C ILE A 400 -10.23 -17.73 31.23
N SER A 401 -10.53 -18.90 30.68
CA SER A 401 -10.34 -20.18 31.38
C SER A 401 -8.84 -20.55 31.36
N LEU A 402 -8.17 -20.51 32.51
CA LEU A 402 -6.76 -20.86 32.64
C LEU A 402 -6.52 -22.38 32.64
N ALA A 403 -7.15 -23.10 31.71
CA ALA A 403 -7.09 -24.56 31.63
C ALA A 403 -5.66 -25.02 31.34
N SER A 404 -5.20 -26.00 32.12
CA SER A 404 -3.87 -26.62 31.98
C SER A 404 -3.81 -27.71 30.90
N THR A 405 -4.97 -28.09 30.35
CA THR A 405 -5.11 -29.11 29.30
C THR A 405 -5.84 -28.52 28.11
N ALA A 406 -5.22 -28.58 26.94
CA ALA A 406 -5.82 -28.06 25.71
C ALA A 406 -7.10 -28.82 25.36
N VAL A 407 -8.16 -28.07 25.10
CA VAL A 407 -9.44 -28.54 24.56
C VAL A 407 -9.76 -27.68 23.33
N ASP A 408 -10.19 -28.33 22.26
CA ASP A 408 -10.51 -27.64 21.01
C ASP A 408 -11.64 -26.61 21.22
N GLY A 409 -11.42 -25.38 20.73
CA GLY A 409 -12.36 -24.27 20.87
C GLY A 409 -12.55 -23.73 22.30
N ALA A 410 -11.62 -23.98 23.22
CA ALA A 410 -11.65 -23.45 24.57
C ALA A 410 -10.29 -22.84 24.95
N ASP A 411 -10.31 -21.92 25.90
CA ASP A 411 -9.08 -21.28 26.38
C ASP A 411 -8.11 -22.30 26.97
N PHE A 412 -6.83 -22.09 26.71
CA PHE A 412 -5.73 -22.91 27.17
C PHE A 412 -4.53 -22.02 27.52
N VAL A 413 -3.97 -22.23 28.71
CA VAL A 413 -2.74 -21.56 29.15
C VAL A 413 -1.82 -22.60 29.76
N ALA A 414 -0.75 -22.94 29.04
CA ALA A 414 0.21 -23.92 29.51
C ALA A 414 0.77 -23.54 30.89
N SER A 415 1.02 -24.54 31.74
CA SER A 415 1.58 -24.33 33.08
C SER A 415 3.00 -23.75 33.06
N SER A 416 3.70 -23.84 31.94
CA SER A 416 5.02 -23.25 31.70
C SER A 416 4.99 -22.00 30.81
N ALA A 417 3.81 -21.49 30.46
CA ALA A 417 3.66 -20.16 29.90
C ALA A 417 3.72 -19.12 31.03
N THR A 418 4.29 -17.95 30.73
CA THR A 418 4.27 -16.81 31.64
C THR A 418 3.02 -15.99 31.37
N LEU A 419 2.12 -15.90 32.35
CA LEU A 419 0.97 -15.01 32.31
C LEU A 419 1.17 -13.92 33.35
N THR A 420 1.10 -12.67 32.94
CA THR A 420 1.13 -11.54 33.86
C THR A 420 -0.10 -10.66 33.69
N VAL A 421 -0.53 -10.06 34.80
CA VAL A 421 -1.48 -8.95 34.81
C VAL A 421 -0.75 -7.71 35.31
N THR A 422 -0.93 -6.60 34.63
CA THR A 422 -0.48 -5.30 35.09
C THR A 422 -1.73 -4.48 35.34
N ILE A 423 -1.90 -4.05 36.59
CA ILE A 423 -2.90 -3.05 36.94
C ILE A 423 -2.13 -1.74 36.94
N PRO A 424 -2.31 -0.88 35.92
CA PRO A 424 -1.73 0.45 35.99
C PRO A 424 -2.13 1.07 37.31
N ALA A 425 -1.21 1.78 37.97
CA ALA A 425 -1.58 2.51 39.17
C ALA A 425 -2.68 3.48 38.76
N GLY A 426 -3.93 3.11 39.03
CA GLY A 426 -5.07 3.97 38.72
C GLY A 426 -4.87 5.25 39.48
N GLY A 427 -5.15 6.37 38.81
CA GLY A 427 -5.29 7.61 39.51
C GLY A 427 -6.26 7.44 40.67
N CYS A 428 -5.95 8.03 41.82
CA CYS A 428 -6.80 7.91 43.00
C CYS A 428 -8.23 8.45 42.78
N ASN A 429 -8.41 9.28 41.76
CA ASN A 429 -9.67 9.66 41.13
C ASN A 429 -9.39 10.20 39.70
N ALA A 430 -10.43 10.67 38.99
CA ALA A 430 -10.29 11.15 37.62
C ALA A 430 -9.36 12.37 37.43
N ALA A 431 -8.97 13.06 38.51
CA ALA A 431 -7.99 14.14 38.44
C ALA A 431 -6.54 13.67 38.55
N ASP A 432 -6.28 12.40 38.86
CA ASP A 432 -4.93 11.84 38.98
C ASP A 432 -4.57 11.20 37.63
N LEU A 433 -4.05 12.05 36.75
CA LEU A 433 -3.88 11.85 35.32
C LEU A 433 -2.42 11.59 34.94
N ALA A 434 -1.48 11.77 35.87
CA ALA A 434 -0.06 11.64 35.61
C ALA A 434 0.69 10.98 36.76
N ALA A 435 1.76 10.26 36.43
CA ALA A 435 2.63 9.70 37.45
C ALA A 435 3.30 10.80 38.30
N PRO A 436 3.46 10.61 39.62
CA PRO A 436 3.15 9.40 40.37
C PRO A 436 1.65 9.25 40.70
N PHE A 437 1.00 8.22 40.14
CA PHE A 437 -0.39 7.91 40.44
C PHE A 437 -0.55 7.47 41.89
N GLY A 438 -1.67 7.87 42.50
CA GLY A 438 -1.92 7.79 43.93
C GLY A 438 -1.60 9.09 44.68
N ASP A 439 -1.04 10.10 44.01
CA ASP A 439 -0.74 11.42 44.54
C ASP A 439 -1.19 12.51 43.56
N LEU A 440 -2.13 13.36 43.97
CA LEU A 440 -2.54 14.52 43.17
C LEU A 440 -1.51 15.65 43.27
N ASP A 441 -0.79 15.92 42.18
CA ASP A 441 0.28 16.91 42.11
C ASP A 441 0.22 17.82 40.85
N VAL A 442 1.29 18.56 40.58
CA VAL A 442 1.32 19.51 39.45
C VAL A 442 1.35 18.80 38.09
N ALA A 443 1.85 17.58 38.01
CA ALA A 443 1.89 16.79 36.78
C ALA A 443 0.48 16.48 36.29
N ASP A 444 -0.46 16.21 37.19
CA ASP A 444 -1.88 16.01 36.86
C ASP A 444 -2.52 17.25 36.26
N VAL A 445 -2.23 18.41 36.86
CA VAL A 445 -2.70 19.70 36.35
C VAL A 445 -2.14 19.94 34.95
N VAL A 446 -0.87 19.59 34.71
CA VAL A 446 -0.25 19.70 33.38
C VAL A 446 -0.89 18.72 32.39
N ALA A 447 -1.14 17.48 32.79
CA ALA A 447 -1.80 16.48 31.95
C ALA A 447 -3.22 16.91 31.57
N PHE A 448 -4.02 17.36 32.53
CA PHE A 448 -5.34 17.92 32.30
C PHE A 448 -5.31 19.09 31.31
N LEU A 449 -4.46 20.10 31.57
CA LEU A 449 -4.37 21.28 30.69
C LEU A 449 -3.86 20.94 29.29
N SER A 450 -2.99 19.94 29.17
CA SER A 450 -2.52 19.44 27.88
C SER A 450 -3.66 18.76 27.10
N GLY A 451 -4.42 17.87 27.74
CA GLY A 451 -5.61 17.24 27.16
C GLY A 451 -6.66 18.28 26.75
N PHE A 452 -6.91 19.26 27.63
CA PHE A 452 -7.84 20.36 27.37
C PHE A 452 -7.42 21.20 26.17
N GLY A 453 -6.13 21.52 26.06
CA GLY A 453 -5.60 22.27 24.92
C GLY A 453 -5.63 21.48 23.60
N ALA A 454 -5.59 20.15 23.68
CA ALA A 454 -5.62 19.25 22.52
C ALA A 454 -7.04 18.88 22.06
N GLY A 455 -8.07 19.15 22.87
CA GLY A 455 -9.44 18.70 22.58
C GLY A 455 -9.69 17.23 22.93
N ASP A 456 -8.93 16.65 23.87
CA ASP A 456 -9.03 15.25 24.27
C ASP A 456 -10.27 15.01 25.15
N LEU A 457 -11.22 14.19 24.68
CA LEU A 457 -12.44 13.88 25.41
C LEU A 457 -12.22 12.97 26.63
N ALA A 458 -11.01 12.44 26.83
CA ALA A 458 -10.66 11.70 28.06
C ALA A 458 -10.70 12.60 29.32
N ILE A 459 -10.65 13.92 29.16
CA ILE A 459 -10.73 14.90 30.25
C ILE A 459 -12.08 15.63 30.33
N ASP A 460 -13.10 15.14 29.61
CA ASP A 460 -14.49 15.61 29.68
C ASP A 460 -15.16 15.03 30.93
N PHE A 461 -15.02 15.75 32.04
CA PHE A 461 -15.43 15.30 33.36
C PHE A 461 -16.83 15.77 33.74
N ALA A 462 -17.42 16.72 33.01
CA ALA A 462 -18.69 17.32 33.38
C ALA A 462 -19.65 17.49 32.19
N ALA A 463 -20.94 17.28 32.44
CA ALA A 463 -21.96 17.54 31.43
C ALA A 463 -21.98 19.04 31.02
N PRO A 464 -22.19 19.35 29.72
CA PRO A 464 -22.56 18.43 28.64
C PRO A 464 -21.39 17.65 28.03
N PHE A 465 -21.42 16.31 28.18
CA PHE A 465 -20.39 15.42 27.63
C PHE A 465 -20.34 15.48 26.09
N GLY A 466 -19.14 15.28 25.55
CA GLY A 466 -18.78 15.49 24.15
C GLY A 466 -18.35 16.93 23.84
N THR A 467 -18.12 17.77 24.85
CA THR A 467 -17.69 19.17 24.68
C THR A 467 -16.86 19.63 25.86
N LEU A 468 -15.57 19.87 25.64
CA LEU A 468 -14.70 20.43 26.67
C LEU A 468 -15.01 21.91 26.92
N ASP A 469 -15.45 22.24 28.14
CA ASP A 469 -15.76 23.59 28.56
C ASP A 469 -15.28 23.89 30.00
N ILE A 470 -15.73 25.01 30.58
CA ILE A 470 -15.30 25.43 31.92
C ILE A 470 -15.81 24.50 33.02
N ALA A 471 -16.88 23.75 32.79
CA ALA A 471 -17.41 22.78 33.74
C ALA A 471 -16.41 21.64 33.98
N ASP A 472 -15.70 21.18 32.95
CA ASP A 472 -14.64 20.17 33.08
C ASP A 472 -13.49 20.65 33.93
N VAL A 473 -13.08 21.90 33.72
CA VAL A 473 -12.03 22.54 34.54
C VAL A 473 -12.46 22.62 36.00
N VAL A 474 -13.71 22.99 36.26
CA VAL A 474 -14.24 23.07 37.63
C VAL A 474 -14.33 21.68 38.26
N GLU A 475 -14.74 20.67 37.50
CA GLU A 475 -14.84 19.29 37.99
C GLU A 475 -13.47 18.66 38.24
N PHE A 476 -12.50 18.90 37.36
CA PHE A 476 -11.09 18.54 37.59
C PHE A 476 -10.58 19.16 38.89
N LEU A 477 -10.75 20.48 39.07
CA LEU A 477 -10.31 21.16 40.30
C LEU A 477 -11.04 20.65 41.55
N ARG A 478 -12.31 20.25 41.42
CA ARG A 478 -13.10 19.65 42.51
C ARG A 478 -12.52 18.30 42.91
N LEU A 479 -12.24 17.42 41.94
CA LEU A 479 -11.64 16.10 42.14
C LEU A 479 -10.20 16.23 42.67
N PHE A 480 -9.40 17.12 42.08
CA PHE A 480 -8.04 17.45 42.54
C PHE A 480 -8.03 17.94 43.99
N GLY A 481 -8.99 18.82 44.35
CA GLY A 481 -9.13 19.34 45.71
C GLY A 481 -9.61 18.31 46.74
N GLN A 482 -10.17 17.17 46.32
CA GLN A 482 -10.52 16.07 47.22
C GLN A 482 -9.28 15.29 47.69
N GLY A 483 -8.18 15.35 46.94
CA GLY A 483 -6.98 14.58 47.22
C GLY A 483 -7.19 13.08 47.00
N CYS A 484 -6.10 12.33 47.18
CA CYS A 484 -6.15 10.88 47.16
C CYS A 484 -6.55 10.32 48.53
N PRO A 485 -7.33 9.22 48.60
CA PRO A 485 -7.61 8.54 49.86
C PRO A 485 -6.30 8.15 50.56
N ALA A 486 -6.19 8.49 51.86
CA ALA A 486 -4.98 8.30 52.67
C ALA A 486 -4.81 6.89 53.21
#